data_AF-A0A0B5HRR1-F1
#
_entry.id   AF-A0A0B5HRR1-F1
#
_cell.length_a   1.000
_cell.length_b   1.000
_cell.length_c   1.000
_cell.angle_alpha   90.00
_cell.angle_beta   90.00
_cell.angle_gamma   90.00
#
_symmetry.space_group_name_H-M   'P 1'
#
loop_
_entity.id
_entity.type
_entity.pdbx_description
1 polymer ?
#
loop_
_entity_poly.entity_id
_entity_poly.type
_entity_poly.pdbx_seq_one_letter_code
_entity_poly.pdbx_strand_id
1 'polypeptide(L)'
;MQSGYLVFMNGHFKELSLAELAKELTLPEEMKISEYRNEGDYLDIWSARLSTGLFGLPNCEIGNLGPKGYSEVMLFVGDDGLEKVIELGFITCPVCHPEGIDWFYEAAYKAVEKKYNLKTEEFTDKNIIPFDARRVDWETILPLTGKVPNRLYIPRNVPDNEMIELENRFAAIGFGLPPAGYYNHNVPEKFTEYKIPRH
;
A
#
# COMPACT_ATOMS: atom_id res chain seq x y z
N MET A 1 3.72 10.38 18.70
CA MET A 1 4.58 10.22 17.50
C MET A 1 4.70 8.74 17.24
N GLN A 2 4.40 8.29 16.02
CA GLN A 2 4.60 6.90 15.63
C GLN A 2 6.11 6.61 15.61
N SER A 3 6.53 5.61 16.38
CA SER A 3 7.92 5.16 16.56
C SER A 3 8.27 3.93 15.73
N GLY A 4 7.26 3.24 15.19
CA GLY A 4 7.44 2.03 14.38
C GLY A 4 6.51 1.94 13.18
N TYR A 5 6.68 0.89 12.38
CA TYR A 5 5.77 0.56 11.28
C TYR A 5 4.45 0.04 11.85
N LEU A 6 3.35 0.34 11.15
CA LEU A 6 2.10 -0.39 11.35
C LEU A 6 2.22 -1.72 10.60
N VAL A 7 2.21 -2.82 11.35
CA VAL A 7 2.41 -4.19 10.85
C VAL A 7 1.15 -5.00 11.08
N PHE A 8 0.67 -5.71 10.05
CA PHE A 8 -0.34 -6.73 10.19
C PHE A 8 0.31 -8.12 10.25
N MET A 9 0.11 -8.83 11.37
CA MET A 9 0.59 -10.19 11.55
C MET A 9 -0.29 -10.94 12.55
N ASN A 10 -0.45 -12.25 12.36
CA ASN A 10 -1.26 -13.12 13.23
C ASN A 10 -2.69 -12.57 13.44
N GLY A 11 -3.31 -12.06 12.37
CA GLY A 11 -4.69 -11.54 12.39
C GLY A 11 -4.89 -10.15 12.98
N HIS A 12 -3.84 -9.45 13.42
CA HIS A 12 -3.96 -8.17 14.11
C HIS A 12 -2.94 -7.13 13.65
N PHE A 13 -3.30 -5.85 13.79
CA PHE A 13 -2.36 -4.74 13.61
C PHE A 13 -1.57 -4.47 14.88
N LYS A 14 -0.26 -4.24 14.74
CA LYS A 14 0.67 -3.84 15.79
C LYS A 14 1.55 -2.70 15.31
N GLU A 15 1.98 -1.83 16.22
CA GLU A 15 3.09 -0.91 15.94
C GLU A 15 4.39 -1.58 16.37
N LEU A 16 5.33 -1.78 15.43
CA LEU A 16 6.62 -2.43 15.68
C LEU A 16 7.76 -1.62 15.07
N SER A 17 8.85 -1.47 15.80
CA SER A 17 10.13 -1.07 15.20
C SER A 17 10.67 -2.17 14.27
N LEU A 18 11.63 -1.83 13.41
CA LEU A 18 12.26 -2.83 12.53
C LEU A 18 12.97 -3.93 13.32
N ALA A 19 13.61 -3.59 14.43
CA ALA A 19 14.32 -4.55 15.27
C ALA A 19 13.35 -5.53 15.95
N GLU A 20 12.21 -5.03 16.46
CA GLU A 20 11.17 -5.89 17.03
C GLU A 20 10.56 -6.81 15.97
N LEU A 21 10.28 -6.29 14.77
CA LEU A 21 9.77 -7.10 13.67
C LEU A 21 10.78 -8.17 13.24
N ALA A 22 12.05 -7.82 13.05
CA ALA A 22 13.10 -8.77 12.68
C ALA A 22 13.19 -9.92 13.71
N LYS A 23 13.14 -9.57 15.00
CA LYS A 23 13.12 -10.54 16.09
C LYS A 23 11.87 -11.44 16.06
N GLU A 24 10.67 -10.90 15.84
CA GLU A 24 9.44 -11.69 15.74
C GLU A 24 9.47 -12.64 14.53
N LEU A 25 10.14 -12.26 13.44
CA LEU A 25 10.23 -13.04 12.21
C LEU A 25 11.48 -13.92 12.12
N THR A 26 12.27 -14.01 13.19
CA THR A 26 13.56 -14.74 13.24
C THR A 26 14.56 -14.29 12.17
N LEU A 27 14.41 -13.07 11.65
CA LEU A 27 15.37 -12.45 10.73
C LEU A 27 16.61 -11.99 11.51
N PRO A 28 17.78 -11.89 10.87
CA PRO A 28 18.95 -11.28 11.49
C PRO A 28 18.62 -9.85 11.95
N GLU A 29 18.91 -9.51 13.21
CA GLU A 29 18.54 -8.20 13.80
C GLU A 29 19.17 -7.02 13.05
N GLU A 30 20.34 -7.24 12.44
CA GLU A 30 21.06 -6.28 11.62
C GLU A 30 20.52 -6.16 10.18
N MET A 31 19.68 -7.10 9.72
CA MET A 31 19.13 -7.08 8.37
C MET A 31 18.06 -5.99 8.26
N LYS A 32 18.27 -5.05 7.33
CA LYS A 32 17.23 -4.06 7.03
C LYS A 32 16.10 -4.73 6.28
N ILE A 33 14.86 -4.47 6.69
CA ILE A 33 13.67 -4.94 5.94
C ILE A 33 13.69 -4.46 4.48
N SER A 34 14.24 -3.27 4.18
CA SER A 34 14.38 -2.82 2.79
C SER A 34 15.36 -3.62 1.93
N GLU A 35 16.15 -4.50 2.55
CA GLU A 35 17.10 -5.42 1.90
C GLU A 35 16.58 -6.87 1.93
N TYR A 36 15.47 -7.13 2.67
CA TYR A 36 14.86 -8.45 2.80
C TYR A 36 14.26 -8.91 1.48
N ARG A 37 14.71 -10.09 1.04
CA ARG A 37 14.17 -10.82 -0.10
C ARG A 37 13.32 -11.93 0.49
N ASN A 38 12.08 -12.06 0.01
CA ASN A 38 11.16 -13.16 0.33
C ASN A 38 11.72 -14.49 -0.26
N GLU A 39 12.89 -14.89 0.23
CA GLU A 39 13.68 -16.02 -0.20
C GLU A 39 14.15 -16.76 1.07
N GLY A 40 13.89 -18.07 1.16
CA GLY A 40 14.31 -18.91 2.30
C GLY A 40 13.14 -19.40 3.17
N ASP A 41 13.46 -19.82 4.40
CA ASP A 41 12.50 -20.46 5.33
C ASP A 41 11.80 -19.47 6.28
N TYR A 42 11.96 -18.17 6.03
CA TYR A 42 11.36 -17.10 6.84
C TYR A 42 9.95 -16.77 6.33
N LEU A 43 9.14 -16.12 7.18
CA LEU A 43 7.84 -15.62 6.74
C LEU A 43 7.99 -14.47 5.74
N ASP A 44 7.16 -14.48 4.71
CA ASP A 44 7.14 -13.44 3.70
C ASP A 44 6.64 -12.11 4.27
N ILE A 45 7.20 -11.02 3.75
CA ILE A 45 6.79 -9.65 4.12
C ILE A 45 6.34 -8.92 2.87
N TRP A 46 5.21 -8.23 2.97
CA TRP A 46 4.65 -7.38 1.94
C TRP A 46 4.70 -5.92 2.40
N SER A 47 5.30 -5.06 1.58
CA SER A 47 5.42 -3.64 1.85
C SER A 47 4.36 -2.87 1.07
N ALA A 48 3.35 -2.33 1.75
CA ALA A 48 2.27 -1.54 1.16
C ALA A 48 2.52 -0.04 1.34
N ARG A 49 2.41 0.72 0.26
CA ARG A 49 2.62 2.17 0.23
C ARG A 49 1.31 2.91 0.18
N LEU A 50 1.07 3.71 1.20
CA LEU A 50 -0.19 4.45 1.35
C LEU A 50 -0.37 5.48 0.24
N SER A 51 0.67 6.25 -0.07
CA SER A 51 0.61 7.27 -1.13
C SER A 51 0.19 6.71 -2.50
N THR A 52 0.47 5.44 -2.76
CA THR A 52 0.31 4.83 -4.08
C THR A 52 -0.86 3.82 -4.09
N GLY A 53 -1.19 3.18 -2.96
CA GLY A 53 -2.11 2.05 -2.96
C GLY A 53 -1.51 0.81 -3.65
N LEU A 54 -0.18 0.70 -3.64
CA LEU A 54 0.54 -0.47 -4.15
C LEU A 54 1.17 -1.24 -3.01
N PHE A 55 1.20 -2.55 -3.12
CA PHE A 55 2.06 -3.39 -2.29
C PHE A 55 3.05 -4.16 -3.15
N GLY A 56 4.19 -4.51 -2.57
CA GLY A 56 5.23 -5.26 -3.25
C GLY A 56 6.24 -5.82 -2.27
N LEU A 57 7.39 -6.22 -2.81
CA LEU A 57 8.47 -6.78 -2.02
C LEU A 57 9.23 -5.67 -1.26
N PRO A 58 9.71 -5.93 -0.03
CA PRO A 58 10.46 -4.95 0.75
C PRO A 58 11.76 -4.49 0.07
N ASN A 59 12.39 -5.37 -0.72
CA ASN A 59 13.58 -5.08 -1.51
C ASN A 59 13.33 -4.34 -2.84
N CYS A 60 12.09 -3.94 -3.16
CA CYS A 60 11.76 -3.27 -4.43
C CYS A 60 12.65 -2.03 -4.67
N GLU A 61 13.46 -2.06 -5.73
CA GLU A 61 14.44 -0.99 -6.03
C GLU A 61 13.79 0.39 -6.19
N ILE A 62 12.68 0.47 -6.93
CA ILE A 62 11.95 1.74 -7.15
C ILE A 62 11.14 2.14 -5.93
N GLY A 63 10.60 1.16 -5.19
CA GLY A 63 9.97 1.42 -3.90
C GLY A 63 10.98 2.11 -2.98
N ASN A 64 12.19 1.57 -2.92
CA ASN A 64 13.26 2.09 -2.10
C ASN A 64 13.74 3.53 -2.44
N LEU A 65 13.28 4.15 -3.53
CA LEU A 65 13.57 5.54 -3.92
C LEU A 65 12.55 6.59 -3.40
N GLY A 66 11.41 6.18 -2.83
CA GLY A 66 10.39 7.12 -2.29
C GLY A 66 10.48 7.39 -0.78
N PRO A 67 9.78 8.40 -0.23
CA PRO A 67 9.84 8.74 1.19
C PRO A 67 9.44 7.54 2.07
N LYS A 68 10.38 7.08 2.93
CA LYS A 68 10.27 5.86 3.76
C LYS A 68 9.88 6.14 5.21
N GLY A 69 9.04 7.15 5.44
CA GLY A 69 8.55 7.39 6.79
C GLY A 69 7.68 6.21 7.25
N TYR A 70 7.72 5.89 8.56
CA TYR A 70 6.81 4.90 9.17
C TYR A 70 5.31 5.17 8.89
N SER A 71 4.97 6.43 8.58
CA SER A 71 3.61 6.86 8.24
C SER A 71 3.22 6.69 6.77
N GLU A 72 4.13 6.23 5.90
CA GLU A 72 3.89 6.07 4.46
C GLU A 72 3.81 4.60 4.04
N VAL A 73 4.27 3.69 4.90
CA VAL A 73 4.41 2.27 4.60
C VAL A 73 3.80 1.44 5.72
N MET A 74 2.98 0.47 5.33
CA MET A 74 2.49 -0.60 6.19
C MET A 74 3.17 -1.91 5.78
N LEU A 75 3.42 -2.77 6.76
CA LEU A 75 3.99 -4.10 6.51
C LEU A 75 2.94 -5.16 6.79
N PHE A 76 2.91 -6.20 6.00
CA PHE A 76 2.00 -7.33 6.16
C PHE A 76 2.80 -8.61 6.08
N VAL A 77 2.55 -9.56 6.98
CA VAL A 77 3.40 -10.76 7.14
C VAL A 77 2.62 -12.02 6.76
N GLY A 78 3.24 -12.88 5.96
CA GLY A 78 2.73 -14.19 5.55
C GLY A 78 1.49 -14.12 4.65
N ASP A 79 0.80 -15.25 4.56
CA ASP A 79 -0.40 -15.43 3.72
C ASP A 79 -1.56 -14.55 4.22
N ASP A 80 -1.84 -14.57 5.52
CA ASP A 80 -2.84 -13.69 6.15
C ASP A 80 -2.53 -12.20 5.87
N GLY A 81 -1.24 -11.85 5.84
CA GLY A 81 -0.78 -10.53 5.47
C GLY A 81 -1.09 -10.18 4.01
N LEU A 82 -0.83 -11.12 3.09
CA LEU A 82 -1.15 -10.97 1.68
C LEU A 82 -2.66 -10.79 1.47
N GLU A 83 -3.47 -11.64 2.10
CA GLU A 83 -4.93 -11.50 2.04
C GLU A 83 -5.36 -10.13 2.55
N LYS A 84 -4.85 -9.72 3.72
CA LYS A 84 -5.26 -8.45 4.33
C LYS A 84 -4.87 -7.24 3.50
N VAL A 85 -3.69 -7.21 2.92
CA VAL A 85 -3.25 -6.08 2.08
C VAL A 85 -4.13 -5.94 0.84
N ILE A 86 -4.59 -7.06 0.26
CA ILE A 86 -5.54 -7.08 -0.86
C ILE A 86 -6.92 -6.60 -0.40
N GLU A 87 -7.43 -7.10 0.73
CA GLU A 87 -8.73 -6.68 1.29
C GLU A 87 -8.80 -5.16 1.53
N LEU A 88 -7.70 -4.56 1.98
CA LEU A 88 -7.58 -3.12 2.19
C LEU A 88 -7.51 -2.32 0.88
N GLY A 89 -7.52 -2.95 -0.27
CA GLY A 89 -7.61 -2.28 -1.57
C GLY A 89 -6.27 -1.95 -2.23
N PHE A 90 -5.17 -2.50 -1.75
CA PHE A 90 -3.88 -2.37 -2.42
C PHE A 90 -3.74 -3.39 -3.57
N ILE A 91 -3.00 -3.00 -4.61
CA ILE A 91 -2.69 -3.86 -5.76
C ILE A 91 -1.19 -4.11 -5.90
N THR A 92 -0.80 -5.10 -6.69
CA THR A 92 0.63 -5.42 -6.88
C THR A 92 1.42 -4.27 -7.49
N CYS A 93 2.66 -4.11 -7.04
CA CYS A 93 3.61 -3.18 -7.63
C CYS A 93 4.10 -3.72 -8.98
N PRO A 94 3.93 -2.97 -10.09
CA PRO A 94 4.33 -3.43 -11.43
C PRO A 94 5.84 -3.41 -11.68
N VAL A 95 6.65 -3.10 -10.65
CA VAL A 95 8.11 -3.03 -10.77
C VAL A 95 8.76 -4.28 -10.17
N CYS A 96 8.41 -4.61 -8.93
CA CYS A 96 9.01 -5.77 -8.26
C CYS A 96 8.25 -7.06 -8.50
N HIS A 97 7.10 -7.01 -9.19
CA HIS A 97 6.32 -8.18 -9.58
C HIS A 97 6.16 -9.21 -8.45
N PRO A 98 5.54 -8.84 -7.31
CA PRO A 98 5.35 -9.77 -6.19
C PRO A 98 4.57 -11.03 -6.60
N GLU A 99 3.79 -10.97 -7.67
CA GLU A 99 3.11 -12.11 -8.29
C GLU A 99 4.03 -13.17 -8.89
N GLY A 100 5.34 -12.91 -8.99
CA GLY A 100 6.33 -13.89 -9.43
C GLY A 100 6.70 -14.95 -8.39
N ILE A 101 6.17 -14.86 -7.16
CA ILE A 101 6.39 -15.86 -6.11
C ILE A 101 5.48 -17.08 -6.35
N ASP A 102 6.05 -18.29 -6.28
CA ASP A 102 5.46 -19.56 -6.76
C ASP A 102 4.08 -19.93 -6.15
N TRP A 103 3.64 -19.28 -5.07
CA TRP A 103 2.36 -19.53 -4.40
C TRP A 103 1.42 -18.31 -4.35
N PHE A 104 1.85 -17.16 -4.87
CA PHE A 104 1.13 -15.89 -4.75
C PHE A 104 -0.33 -15.99 -5.20
N TYR A 105 -0.57 -16.59 -6.36
CA TYR A 105 -1.91 -16.66 -6.95
C TYR A 105 -2.87 -17.55 -6.14
N GLU A 106 -2.36 -18.62 -5.52
CA GLU A 106 -3.16 -19.53 -4.70
C GLU A 106 -3.62 -18.82 -3.42
N ALA A 107 -2.71 -18.13 -2.74
CA ALA A 107 -3.04 -17.39 -1.52
C ALA A 107 -3.90 -16.13 -1.78
N ALA A 108 -3.67 -15.43 -2.91
CA ALA A 108 -4.39 -14.19 -3.21
C ALA A 108 -5.82 -14.42 -3.70
N TYR A 109 -6.14 -15.59 -4.28
CA TYR A 109 -7.39 -15.82 -5.04
C TYR A 109 -8.66 -15.39 -4.31
N LYS A 110 -8.86 -15.86 -3.07
CA LYS A 110 -10.09 -15.55 -2.31
C LYS A 110 -10.22 -14.06 -2.00
N ALA A 111 -9.11 -13.42 -1.61
CA ALA A 111 -9.10 -12.00 -1.28
C ALA A 111 -9.36 -11.13 -2.52
N VAL A 112 -8.76 -11.49 -3.66
CA VAL A 112 -8.97 -10.81 -4.95
C VAL A 112 -10.42 -10.92 -5.40
N GLU A 113 -10.98 -12.13 -5.42
CA GLU A 113 -12.36 -12.37 -5.84
C GLU A 113 -13.34 -11.58 -4.95
N LYS A 114 -13.16 -11.65 -3.63
CA LYS A 114 -14.01 -10.93 -2.67
C LYS A 114 -13.91 -9.41 -2.81
N LYS A 115 -12.71 -8.86 -2.97
CA LYS A 115 -12.49 -7.40 -2.97
C LYS A 115 -12.77 -6.74 -4.32
N TYR A 116 -12.33 -7.38 -5.40
CA TYR A 116 -12.34 -6.78 -6.74
C TYR A 116 -13.34 -7.45 -7.68
N ASN A 117 -13.89 -8.62 -7.33
CA ASN A 117 -14.75 -9.42 -8.20
C ASN A 117 -14.06 -9.71 -9.55
N LEU A 118 -12.79 -10.09 -9.47
CA LEU A 118 -11.91 -10.40 -10.60
C LEU A 118 -11.24 -11.76 -10.39
N LYS A 119 -10.73 -12.34 -11.47
CA LYS A 119 -9.79 -13.46 -11.39
C LYS A 119 -8.41 -12.97 -10.94
N THR A 120 -7.63 -13.86 -10.32
CA THR A 120 -6.32 -13.49 -9.77
C THR A 120 -5.33 -13.03 -10.85
N GLU A 121 -5.44 -13.53 -12.08
CA GLU A 121 -4.61 -13.10 -13.21
C GLU A 121 -4.97 -11.69 -13.70
N GLU A 122 -6.23 -11.28 -13.55
CA GLU A 122 -6.69 -9.93 -13.92
C GLU A 122 -6.25 -8.87 -12.89
N PHE A 123 -5.99 -9.30 -11.65
CA PHE A 123 -5.59 -8.42 -10.54
C PHE A 123 -4.22 -7.76 -10.75
N THR A 124 -3.33 -8.43 -11.45
CA THR A 124 -1.97 -7.93 -11.71
C THR A 124 -1.92 -7.05 -12.97
N ASP A 125 -2.93 -7.13 -13.85
CA ASP A 125 -3.03 -6.33 -15.08
C ASP A 125 -3.44 -4.88 -14.80
N LYS A 126 -2.53 -3.94 -15.07
CA LYS A 126 -2.75 -2.50 -14.85
C LYS A 126 -3.67 -1.85 -15.87
N ASN A 127 -4.01 -2.54 -16.96
CA ASN A 127 -5.06 -2.11 -17.88
C ASN A 127 -6.45 -2.40 -17.32
N ILE A 128 -6.57 -3.41 -16.44
CA ILE A 128 -7.81 -3.77 -15.76
C ILE A 128 -7.93 -2.97 -14.46
N ILE A 129 -6.90 -3.02 -13.61
CA ILE A 129 -6.85 -2.25 -12.36
C ILE A 129 -5.72 -1.22 -12.42
N PRO A 130 -5.99 0.00 -12.87
CA PRO A 130 -4.98 1.04 -12.97
C PRO A 130 -4.56 1.49 -11.58
N PHE A 131 -3.39 2.08 -11.47
CA PHE A 131 -2.90 2.69 -10.25
C PHE A 131 -3.86 3.75 -9.65
N ASP A 132 -4.38 3.53 -8.44
CA ASP A 132 -5.33 4.44 -7.79
C ASP A 132 -5.37 4.25 -6.27
N ALA A 133 -4.83 5.22 -5.52
CA ALA A 133 -4.85 5.21 -4.07
C ALA A 133 -6.26 5.42 -3.47
N ARG A 134 -7.27 5.82 -4.25
CA ARG A 134 -8.64 6.02 -3.74
C ARG A 134 -9.33 4.73 -3.35
N ARG A 135 -8.95 3.60 -3.95
CA ARG A 135 -9.52 2.27 -3.64
C ARG A 135 -9.09 1.72 -2.30
N VAL A 136 -8.05 2.30 -1.71
CA VAL A 136 -7.58 1.94 -0.39
C VAL A 136 -8.70 2.22 0.63
N ASP A 137 -8.86 1.29 1.57
CA ASP A 137 -9.77 1.38 2.71
C ASP A 137 -9.20 2.33 3.77
N TRP A 138 -9.33 3.62 3.49
CA TRP A 138 -8.85 4.70 4.34
C TRP A 138 -9.56 4.74 5.68
N GLU A 139 -10.82 4.32 5.70
CA GLU A 139 -11.67 4.23 6.87
C GLU A 139 -11.14 3.23 7.89
N THR A 140 -10.55 2.11 7.42
CA THR A 140 -9.84 1.17 8.29
C THR A 140 -8.44 1.67 8.65
N ILE A 141 -7.69 2.24 7.70
CA ILE A 141 -6.26 2.51 7.86
C ILE A 141 -5.97 3.76 8.69
N LEU A 142 -6.62 4.90 8.39
CA LEU A 142 -6.25 6.18 9.01
C LEU A 142 -6.49 6.22 10.52
N PRO A 143 -7.54 5.59 11.09
CA PRO A 143 -7.68 5.47 12.53
C PRO A 143 -6.53 4.70 13.20
N LEU A 144 -5.88 3.77 12.48
CA LEU A 144 -4.76 2.98 13.00
C LEU A 144 -3.42 3.73 12.88
N THR A 145 -3.18 4.40 11.75
CA THR A 145 -1.92 5.13 11.53
C THR A 145 -1.91 6.50 12.23
N GLY A 146 -3.08 7.09 12.45
CA GLY A 146 -3.25 8.45 12.96
C GLY A 146 -2.66 9.53 12.05
N LYS A 147 -2.26 9.17 10.82
CA LYS A 147 -1.54 10.06 9.90
C LYS A 147 -1.92 9.76 8.45
N VAL A 148 -2.09 10.82 7.68
CA VAL A 148 -2.23 10.76 6.23
C VAL A 148 -0.84 10.70 5.56
N PRO A 149 -0.71 10.04 4.41
CA PRO A 149 0.49 10.17 3.59
C PRO A 149 0.64 11.61 3.09
N ASN A 150 1.85 12.00 2.71
CA ASN A 150 2.17 13.34 2.24
C ASN A 150 1.45 13.70 0.93
N ARG A 151 1.08 12.70 0.13
CA ARG A 151 0.29 12.84 -1.09
C ARG A 151 -0.39 11.52 -1.46
N LEU A 152 -1.42 11.59 -2.28
CA LEU A 152 -2.06 10.44 -2.92
C LEU A 152 -1.85 10.50 -4.42
N TYR A 153 -1.45 9.38 -4.98
CA TYR A 153 -1.39 9.20 -6.41
C TYR A 153 -2.65 8.51 -6.91
N ILE A 154 -3.33 9.15 -7.86
CA ILE A 154 -4.58 8.71 -8.45
C ILE A 154 -4.50 8.82 -9.99
N PRO A 155 -5.41 8.19 -10.75
CA PRO A 155 -5.40 8.23 -12.21
C PRO A 155 -5.52 9.66 -12.76
N ARG A 156 -5.26 9.81 -14.07
CA ARG A 156 -5.58 11.04 -14.81
C ARG A 156 -7.07 11.13 -15.07
N ASN A 157 -7.55 12.37 -15.25
CA ASN A 157 -8.93 12.68 -15.63
C ASN A 157 -9.98 12.15 -14.66
N VAL A 158 -9.66 12.12 -13.36
CA VAL A 158 -10.64 11.79 -12.32
C VAL A 158 -11.71 12.89 -12.28
N PRO A 159 -13.00 12.55 -12.41
CA PRO A 159 -14.09 13.52 -12.33
C PRO A 159 -14.15 14.28 -11.00
N ASP A 160 -14.58 15.54 -11.03
CA ASP A 160 -14.66 16.39 -9.83
C ASP A 160 -15.54 15.78 -8.73
N ASN A 161 -16.65 15.12 -9.09
CA ASN A 161 -17.54 14.47 -8.12
C ASN A 161 -16.84 13.32 -7.37
N GLU A 162 -15.96 12.57 -8.03
CA GLU A 162 -15.19 11.51 -7.37
C GLU A 162 -14.09 12.08 -6.45
N MET A 163 -13.55 13.27 -6.79
CA MET A 163 -12.62 13.98 -5.91
C MET A 163 -13.31 14.53 -4.66
N ILE A 164 -14.51 15.09 -4.82
CA ILE A 164 -15.36 15.54 -3.71
C ILE A 164 -15.75 14.36 -2.82
N GLU A 165 -16.09 13.21 -3.41
CA GLU A 165 -16.36 11.99 -2.64
C GLU A 165 -15.15 11.55 -1.80
N LEU A 166 -13.96 11.55 -2.40
CA LEU A 166 -12.72 11.23 -1.67
C LEU A 166 -12.46 12.20 -0.52
N GLU A 167 -12.66 13.50 -0.73
CA GLU A 167 -12.53 14.52 0.32
C GLU A 167 -13.52 14.27 1.46
N ASN A 168 -14.79 13.98 1.13
CA ASN A 168 -15.82 13.65 2.11
C ASN A 168 -15.50 12.37 2.89
N ARG A 169 -14.96 11.34 2.24
CA ARG A 169 -14.51 10.09 2.90
C ARG A 169 -13.46 10.39 3.96
N PHE A 170 -12.43 11.18 3.64
CA PHE A 170 -11.40 11.57 4.59
C PHE A 170 -11.97 12.43 5.73
N ALA A 171 -12.83 13.39 5.41
CA ALA A 171 -13.47 14.26 6.41
C ALA A 171 -14.34 13.47 7.38
N ALA A 172 -15.08 12.46 6.90
CA ALA A 172 -15.96 11.61 7.72
C ALA A 172 -15.21 10.83 8.80
N ILE A 173 -13.93 10.53 8.59
CA ILE A 173 -13.04 9.85 9.55
C ILE A 173 -12.11 10.82 10.29
N GLY A 174 -12.35 12.14 10.16
CA GLY A 174 -11.64 13.18 10.92
C GLY A 174 -10.28 13.58 10.36
N PHE A 175 -10.00 13.27 9.09
CA PHE A 175 -8.74 13.62 8.42
C PHE A 175 -8.98 14.60 7.27
N GLY A 176 -8.00 15.48 7.02
CA GLY A 176 -7.97 16.26 5.78
C GLY A 176 -7.41 15.41 4.64
N LEU A 177 -7.99 15.53 3.44
CA LEU A 177 -7.43 14.91 2.24
C LEU A 177 -6.03 15.51 1.96
N PRO A 178 -4.95 14.72 1.97
CA PRO A 178 -3.65 15.19 1.52
C PRO A 178 -3.66 15.53 0.02
N PRO A 179 -2.64 16.25 -0.49
CA PRO A 179 -2.51 16.53 -1.92
C PRO A 179 -2.72 15.28 -2.77
N ALA A 180 -3.77 15.29 -3.61
CA ALA A 180 -4.14 14.17 -4.45
C ALA A 180 -3.90 14.54 -5.92
N GLY A 181 -3.21 13.69 -6.66
CA GLY A 181 -2.71 14.05 -8.00
C GLY A 181 -2.26 12.85 -8.79
N TYR A 182 -1.85 13.09 -10.03
CA TYR A 182 -1.31 12.04 -10.89
C TYR A 182 0.15 12.30 -11.22
N TYR A 183 0.87 11.22 -11.54
CA TYR A 183 2.23 11.34 -12.03
C TYR A 183 2.24 11.80 -13.49
N ASN A 184 3.00 12.85 -13.78
CA ASN A 184 3.09 13.45 -15.10
C ASN A 184 4.55 13.58 -15.55
N HIS A 185 4.98 12.65 -16.42
CA HIS A 185 6.34 12.61 -16.95
C HIS A 185 6.74 13.89 -17.72
N ASN A 186 5.77 14.70 -18.14
CA ASN A 186 5.99 15.84 -19.03
C ASN A 186 6.11 17.19 -18.30
N VAL A 187 6.04 17.23 -16.96
CA VAL A 187 6.09 18.48 -16.17
C VAL A 187 7.23 18.47 -15.14
N PRO A 188 7.78 19.64 -14.79
CA PRO A 188 8.66 19.79 -13.63
C PRO A 188 7.99 19.23 -12.37
N GLU A 189 8.77 18.65 -11.45
CA GLU A 189 8.30 17.99 -10.21
C GLU A 189 7.46 16.71 -10.39
N LYS A 190 7.05 16.37 -11.63
CA LYS A 190 6.43 15.11 -12.04
C LYS A 190 5.12 14.74 -11.34
N PHE A 191 4.57 15.60 -10.47
CA PHE A 191 3.30 15.42 -9.79
C PHE A 191 2.37 16.59 -10.16
N THR A 192 1.17 16.27 -10.64
CA THR A 192 0.14 17.26 -10.94
C THR A 192 -1.03 17.05 -9.99
N GLU A 193 -1.21 17.98 -9.06
CA GLU A 193 -2.29 17.96 -8.07
C GLU A 193 -3.63 18.35 -8.70
N TYR A 194 -4.70 17.67 -8.28
CA TYR A 194 -6.07 18.05 -8.62
C TYR A 194 -6.50 19.27 -7.82
N LYS A 195 -7.15 20.22 -8.48
CA LYS A 195 -7.83 21.33 -7.81
C LYS A 195 -9.26 20.91 -7.54
N ILE A 196 -9.56 20.57 -6.30
CA ILE A 196 -10.93 20.23 -5.90
C ILE A 196 -11.75 21.53 -5.86
N PRO A 197 -12.85 21.63 -6.62
CA PRO A 197 -13.71 22.80 -6.58
C PRO A 197 -14.26 22.99 -5.17
N ARG A 198 -13.92 24.11 -4.52
CA ARG A 198 -14.58 24.50 -3.26
C ARG A 198 -15.80 25.33 -3.62
N HIS A 199 -16.98 24.83 -3.27
CA HIS A 199 -18.25 25.57 -3.37
C HIS A 199 -18.35 26.64 -2.28
#